data_AF-A0A966PY99-F1
#
_entry.id   AF-A0A966PY99-F1
#
_cell.length_a   1.000
_cell.length_b   1.000
_cell.length_c   1.000
_cell.angle_alpha   90.00
_cell.angle_beta   90.00
_cell.angle_gamma   90.00
#
_symmetry.space_group_name_H-M   'P 1'
#
loop_
_entity.id
_entity.type
_entity.pdbx_description
1 polymer ?
#
loop_
_entity_poly.entity_id
_entity_poly.type
_entity_poly.pdbx_seq_one_letter_code
_entity_poly.pdbx_strand_id
1 'polypeptide(L)' 'MSYDQGMWHQAQLERQQMLIQALSRAANGIATPDDWNIIRYECGLSDGQFREVRFNTNLGEENGISSEINGK' A
#
# COMPACT_ATOMS: atom_id res chain seq x y z
N MET A 1 24.52 -17.33 22.14
CA MET A 1 23.61 -16.71 21.15
C MET A 1 23.94 -17.33 19.81
N SER A 2 22.95 -17.91 19.10
CA SER A 2 23.20 -18.51 17.79
C SER A 2 23.44 -17.40 16.77
N TYR A 3 24.57 -17.45 16.05
CA TYR A 3 24.93 -16.50 15.00
C TYR A 3 23.81 -16.33 13.96
N ASP A 4 23.04 -17.38 13.72
CA ASP A 4 21.87 -17.35 12.84
C ASP A 4 20.86 -16.29 13.28
N GLN A 5 20.51 -16.24 14.56
CA GLN A 5 19.46 -15.36 15.08
C GLN A 5 19.80 -13.87 14.89
N GLY A 6 21.08 -13.52 14.95
CA GLY A 6 21.56 -12.15 14.69
C GLY A 6 21.48 -11.78 13.21
N MET A 7 21.82 -12.70 12.31
CA MET A 7 21.72 -12.47 10.86
C MET A 7 20.28 -12.33 10.40
N TRP A 8 19.38 -13.18 10.91
CA TRP A 8 17.94 -13.06 10.65
C TRP A 8 17.37 -11.74 11.15
N HIS A 9 17.79 -11.31 12.34
CA HIS A 9 17.34 -10.04 12.91
C HIS A 9 17.80 -8.85 12.06
N GLN A 10 19.06 -8.83 11.64
CA GLN A 10 19.61 -7.76 10.80
C GLN A 10 18.88 -7.67 9.45
N ALA A 11 18.66 -8.81 8.78
CA ALA A 11 17.94 -8.85 7.52
C ALA A 11 16.48 -8.37 7.67
N GLN A 12 15.85 -8.64 8.81
CA GLN A 12 14.50 -8.16 9.11
C GLN A 12 14.46 -6.64 9.28
N LEU A 13 15.48 -6.05 9.93
CA LEU A 13 15.58 -4.60 10.11
C LEU A 13 15.75 -3.88 8.76
N GLU A 14 16.62 -4.40 7.90
CA GLU A 14 16.83 -3.84 6.55
C GLU A 14 15.55 -3.88 5.72
N ARG A 15 14.82 -5.00 5.79
CA ARG A 15 13.52 -5.17 5.14
C ARG A 15 12.47 -4.19 5.66
N GLN A 16 12.37 -4.02 6.97
CA GLN A 16 11.46 -3.04 7.59
C GLN A 16 11.80 -1.61 7.16
N GLN A 17 13.08 -1.27 7.08
CA GLN A 17 13.51 0.06 6.68
C GLN A 17 13.12 0.37 5.22
N MET A 18 13.26 -0.60 4.31
CA MET A 18 12.80 -0.45 2.92
C MET A 18 11.29 -0.26 2.84
N LEU A 19 10.52 -1.04 3.61
CA LEU A 19 9.06 -0.91 3.65
C LEU A 19 8.62 0.48 4.16
N ILE A 20 9.25 0.99 5.22
CA ILE A 20 8.94 2.33 5.77
C ILE A 20 9.20 3.42 4.73
N GLN A 21 10.31 3.33 3.98
CA GLN A 21 10.60 4.30 2.93
C GLN A 21 9.58 4.23 1.78
N ALA A 22 9.22 3.03 1.34
CA ALA A 22 8.21 2.83 0.31
C ALA A 22 6.84 3.39 0.74
N LEU A 23 6.41 3.10 1.98
CA LEU A 23 5.17 3.64 2.56
C LEU A 23 5.20 5.16 2.65
N SER A 24 6.32 5.75 3.08
CA SER A 24 6.47 7.20 3.13
C SER A 24 6.33 7.84 1.75
N ARG A 25 6.96 7.27 0.72
CA ARG A 25 6.82 7.75 -0.66
C ARG A 25 5.39 7.60 -1.17
N ALA A 26 4.72 6.49 -0.84
CA ALA A 26 3.33 6.25 -1.21
C ALA A 26 2.38 7.27 -0.56
N ALA A 27 2.57 7.55 0.74
CA ALA A 27 1.78 8.55 1.46
C ALA A 27 1.98 9.97 0.90
N ASN A 28 3.18 10.28 0.40
CA ASN A 28 3.49 11.55 -0.26
C ASN A 28 3.12 11.59 -1.76
N GLY A 29 2.56 10.51 -2.32
CA GLY A 29 2.14 10.45 -3.73
C GLY A 29 3.30 10.37 -4.74
N ILE A 30 4.51 10.04 -4.29
CA ILE A 30 5.72 9.94 -5.14
C ILE A 30 6.28 8.51 -5.24
N ALA A 31 5.50 7.51 -4.81
CA ALA A 31 5.90 6.11 -4.89
C ALA A 31 6.08 5.64 -6.33
N THR A 32 7.19 4.95 -6.54
CA THR A 32 7.52 4.27 -7.79
C THR A 32 6.84 2.88 -7.86
N PRO A 33 6.77 2.25 -9.04
CA PRO A 33 6.27 0.87 -9.15
C PRO A 33 6.99 -0.11 -8.23
N ASP A 34 8.29 0.08 -7.99
CA ASP A 34 9.08 -0.76 -7.09
C ASP A 34 8.68 -0.59 -5.62
N ASP A 35 8.37 0.64 -5.19
CA ASP A 35 7.83 0.90 -3.84
C ASP A 35 6.51 0.13 -3.63
N TRP A 36 5.65 0.12 -4.65
CA TRP A 36 4.40 -0.65 -4.62
C TRP A 36 4.64 -2.17 -4.60
N ASN A 37 5.65 -2.67 -5.30
CA ASN A 37 6.03 -4.09 -5.26
C ASN A 37 6.51 -4.50 -3.86
N ILE A 38 7.32 -3.67 -3.21
CA ILE A 38 7.78 -3.90 -1.83
C ILE A 38 6.59 -3.94 -0.87
N ILE A 39 5.70 -2.95 -0.95
CA ILE A 39 4.51 -2.89 -0.08
C ILE A 39 3.63 -4.13 -0.29
N ARG A 40 3.40 -4.55 -1.55
CA ARG A 40 2.59 -5.75 -1.84
C ARG A 40 3.20 -7.01 -1.27
N TYR A 41 4.49 -7.22 -1.51
CA TYR A 41 5.20 -8.40 -1.05
C TYR A 41 5.16 -8.51 0.48
N GLU A 42 5.47 -7.43 1.19
CA GLU A 42 5.48 -7.41 2.65
C GLU A 42 4.08 -7.48 3.28
N CYS A 43 3.04 -6.99 2.59
CA CYS A 43 1.65 -7.13 3.03
C CYS A 43 0.99 -8.44 2.60
N GLY A 44 1.69 -9.32 1.88
CA GLY A 44 1.14 -10.59 1.39
C GLY A 44 0.05 -10.44 0.33
N LEU A 45 0.02 -9.30 -0.38
CA LEU A 45 -0.91 -9.05 -1.46
C LEU A 45 -0.42 -9.77 -2.72
N SER A 46 -1.16 -10.79 -3.14
CA SER A 46 -0.89 -11.52 -4.38
C SER A 46 -1.40 -10.75 -5.60
N ASP A 47 -0.71 -10.90 -6.74
CA ASP A 47 -1.07 -10.25 -8.01
C ASP A 47 -2.50 -10.55 -8.49
N GLY A 48 -3.14 -11.61 -7.96
CA GLY A 48 -4.52 -11.99 -8.28
C GLY A 48 -5.61 -11.27 -7.47
N GLN A 49 -5.28 -10.55 -6.40
CA GLN A 49 -6.28 -9.80 -5.61
C GLN A 49 -6.58 -8.40 -6.16
N PHE A 50 -5.84 -7.96 -7.16
CA PHE A 50 -6.06 -6.70 -7.86
C PHE A 50 -7.17 -6.86 -8.91
N ARG A 51 -8.39 -7.23 -8.47
CA ARG A 51 -9.59 -6.84 -9.22
C ARG A 51 -9.72 -5.33 -9.07
N GLU A 52 -9.10 -4.62 -10.01
CA GLU A 52 -9.30 -3.19 -10.29
C GLU A 52 -9.33 -2.34 -9.01
N VAL A 53 -8.17 -2.14 -8.35
CA VAL A 53 -8.08 -1.08 -7.34
C VAL A 53 -8.11 0.25 -8.09
N ARG A 54 -9.32 0.75 -8.33
CA ARG A 54 -9.53 2.16 -8.64
C ARG A 54 -9.12 2.91 -7.38
N PHE A 55 -7.97 3.57 -7.44
CA PHE A 55 -7.63 4.57 -6.44
C PHE A 55 -8.76 5.60 -6.47
N ASN A 56 -9.62 5.58 -5.46
CA ASN A 56 -10.57 6.66 -5.26
C ASN A 56 -9.73 7.87 -4.86
N THR A 57 -9.33 8.68 -5.84
CA THR A 57 -8.71 10.00 -5.62
C THR A 57 -9.67 10.96 -4.92
N ASN A 58 -10.94 10.58 -4.76
CA ASN A 58 -11.99 11.33 -4.10
C ASN A 58 -11.98 11.18 -2.57
N LEU A 59 -10.80 11.00 -1.96
CA LEU A 59 -10.65 11.01 -0.50
C LEU A 59 -10.82 12.45 0.01
N GLY A 60 -12.06 12.96 -0.05
CA GLY A 60 -12.41 14.34 0.25
C GLY A 60 -13.65 14.90 -0.45
N GLU A 61 -14.23 14.20 -1.43
CA GLU A 61 -15.53 14.61 -1.97
C GLU A 61 -16.65 14.03 -1.10
N GLU A 62 -17.37 14.92 -0.41
CA GLU A 62 -18.56 14.54 0.32
C GLU A 62 -19.53 13.86 -0.65
N ASN A 63 -19.94 12.63 -0.32
CA ASN A 63 -20.96 11.91 -1.07
C ASN A 63 -22.29 12.67 -0.93
N GLY A 64 -22.48 13.72 -1.72
CA GLY A 64 -23.77 14.30 -2.00
C GLY A 64 -24.59 13.25 -2.71
N ILE A 65 -25.43 12.54 -1.96
CA ILE A 65 -26.46 11.66 -2.49
C ILE A 65 -27.35 12.56 -3.35
N SER A 66 -27.10 12.59 -4.66
CA SER A 66 -27.93 13.34 -5.61
C SER A 66 -29.32 12.71 -5.62
N SER A 67 -30.21 13.28 -4.82
CA SER A 67 -31.63 13.03 -4.85
C SER A 67 -32.20 13.62 -6.13
N GLU A 68 -32.10 12.88 -7.23
CA GLU A 68 -32.73 13.29 -8.48
C GLU A 68 -33.55 12.15 -9.10
N ILE A 69 -34.86 12.31 -8.89
CA ILE A 69 -35.97 12.20 -9.84
C ILE A 69 -36.20 10.86 -10.55
N ASN A 70 -37.26 10.18 -10.11
CA ASN A 70 -38.16 9.54 -11.06
C ASN A 70 -39.58 10.07 -10.86
N GLY A 71 -39.85 11.20 -11.50
CA GLY A 71 -41.20 11.63 -11.82
C GLY A 71 -41.57 11.10 -13.20
N LYS A 72 -42.38 10.04 -13.23
CA LYS A 72 -43.47 9.80 -14.20
C LYS A 72 -44.28 8.59 -13.80
#